data_AF-A0A0K0DMF1-F1
#
_entry.id   AF-A0A0K0DMF1-F1
#
_cell.length_a   1.000
_cell.length_b   1.000
_cell.length_c   1.000
_cell.angle_alpha   90.00
_cell.angle_beta   90.00
_cell.angle_gamma   90.00
#
_symmetry.space_group_name_H-M   'P 1'
#
loop_
_entity.id
_entity.type
_entity.pdbx_description
1 polymer ?
#
loop_
_entity_poly.entity_id
_entity_poly.type
_entity_poly.pdbx_seq_one_letter_code
_entity_poly.pdbx_strand_id
1 'polypeptide(L)'
;MFIFSYLLSPQPARKSINEIMPMIGARFYSQLESAQIRNDILENELSKELENGRLFRILSKINTIVERPEHNMDPSWSETGDRFLIKLFRDYVFHQVTESGKPWMDMAHIVQCLNKLDAGVNEKVQLVSRDGYNFIVVSYGDLRRCLEAAFRELSTTPSVIPRH
;
A
#
# COMPACT_ATOMS: atom_id res chain seq x y z
N MET A 1 23.36 20.86 -37.60
CA MET A 1 23.46 21.64 -38.86
C MET A 1 23.45 20.73 -40.09
N PHE A 2 24.21 19.62 -40.11
CA PHE A 2 24.32 18.69 -41.27
C PHE A 2 23.03 17.91 -41.64
N ILE A 3 22.21 17.51 -40.66
CA ILE A 3 20.93 16.81 -40.96
C ILE A 3 19.96 17.73 -41.69
N PHE A 4 19.81 18.98 -41.24
CA PHE A 4 18.92 19.95 -41.89
C PHE A 4 19.36 20.29 -43.31
N SER A 5 20.66 20.44 -43.56
CA SER A 5 21.18 20.65 -44.92
C SER A 5 20.96 19.44 -45.83
N TYR A 6 21.11 18.21 -45.32
CA TYR A 6 20.82 16.98 -46.06
C TYR A 6 19.31 16.83 -46.37
N LEU A 7 18.44 17.17 -45.42
CA LEU A 7 17.00 17.11 -45.61
C LEU A 7 16.48 18.19 -46.58
N LEU A 8 17.10 19.37 -46.62
CA LEU A 8 16.70 20.47 -47.51
C LEU A 8 17.39 20.46 -48.87
N SER A 9 18.41 19.62 -49.09
CA SER A 9 19.11 19.58 -50.37
C SER A 9 18.20 19.07 -51.49
N PRO A 10 18.11 19.78 -52.64
CA PRO A 10 17.36 19.35 -53.81
C PRO A 10 18.15 18.24 -54.53
N GLN A 11 18.12 17.02 -53.98
CA GLN A 11 18.72 15.84 -54.60
C GLN A 11 17.64 15.01 -55.31
N PRO A 12 17.88 14.51 -56.53
CA PRO A 12 16.95 13.66 -57.27
C PRO A 12 16.89 12.20 -56.73
N ALA A 13 17.78 11.84 -55.80
CA ALA A 13 17.82 10.52 -55.19
C ALA A 13 16.86 10.41 -53.99
N ARG A 14 16.24 9.23 -53.81
CA ARG A 14 15.38 8.94 -52.67
C ARG A 14 16.22 8.95 -51.39
N LYS A 15 15.99 9.96 -50.53
CA LYS A 15 16.57 10.04 -49.19
C LYS A 15 16.13 8.83 -48.35
N SER A 16 17.06 8.24 -47.62
CA SER A 16 16.83 7.05 -46.79
C SER A 16 17.20 7.30 -45.33
N ILE A 17 16.45 6.69 -44.41
CA ILE A 17 16.70 6.77 -42.97
C ILE A 17 18.10 6.24 -42.60
N ASN A 18 18.61 5.25 -43.34
CA ASN A 18 19.91 4.64 -43.12
C ASN A 18 21.08 5.63 -43.33
N GLU A 19 20.90 6.67 -44.15
CA GLU A 19 21.90 7.72 -44.37
C GLU A 19 21.92 8.77 -43.25
N ILE A 20 20.80 8.90 -42.52
CA ILE A 20 20.64 9.85 -41.41
C ILE A 20 21.15 9.24 -40.09
N MET A 21 21.05 7.91 -39.93
CA MET A 21 21.45 7.22 -38.69
C MET A 21 22.89 7.54 -38.23
N PRO A 22 23.92 7.52 -39.09
CA PRO A 22 25.27 7.91 -38.69
C PRO A 22 25.39 9.38 -38.29
N MET A 23 24.58 10.27 -38.88
CA MET A 23 24.58 11.71 -38.57
C MET A 23 23.99 12.01 -37.19
N ILE A 24 23.05 11.18 -36.72
CA ILE A 24 22.53 11.21 -35.34
C ILE A 24 23.57 10.59 -34.39
N GLY A 25 24.18 9.48 -34.80
CA GLY A 25 25.34 8.86 -34.15
C GLY A 25 25.13 8.64 -32.65
N ALA A 26 26.05 9.15 -31.83
CA ALA A 26 26.05 8.97 -30.37
C ALA A 26 24.79 9.52 -29.65
N ARG A 27 24.03 10.43 -30.30
CA ARG A 27 22.78 10.96 -29.72
C ARG A 27 21.70 9.88 -29.57
N PHE A 28 21.75 8.81 -30.38
CA PHE A 28 20.86 7.65 -30.17
C PHE A 28 21.05 7.02 -28.80
N TYR A 29 22.30 6.85 -28.35
CA TYR A 29 22.58 6.29 -27.03
C TYR A 29 22.10 7.21 -25.91
N SER A 30 22.26 8.52 -26.04
CA SER A 30 21.72 9.48 -25.06
C SER A 30 20.19 9.45 -24.99
N GLN A 31 19.50 9.28 -26.13
CA GLN A 31 18.04 9.12 -26.13
C GLN A 31 17.59 7.78 -25.56
N LEU A 32 18.31 6.70 -25.86
CA LEU A 32 18.06 5.37 -25.30
C LEU A 32 18.24 5.36 -23.79
N GLU A 33 19.35 5.93 -23.30
CA GLU A 33 19.64 6.08 -21.87
C GLU A 33 18.55 6.91 -21.18
N SER A 34 18.14 8.05 -21.77
CA SER A 34 17.03 8.86 -21.25
C SER A 34 15.71 8.09 -21.17
N ALA A 35 15.45 7.20 -22.14
CA ALA A 35 14.27 6.35 -22.13
C ALA A 35 14.37 5.26 -21.06
N GLN A 36 15.54 4.66 -20.87
CA GLN A 36 15.79 3.66 -19.82
C GLN A 36 15.65 4.26 -18.42
N ILE A 37 16.28 5.40 -18.14
CA ILE A 37 16.15 6.10 -16.86
C ILE A 37 14.68 6.44 -16.57
N ARG A 38 13.92 6.86 -17.60
CA ARG A 38 12.49 7.10 -17.44
C ARG A 38 11.73 5.83 -17.07
N ASN A 39 12.06 4.70 -17.70
CA ASN A 39 11.45 3.42 -17.36
C ASN A 39 11.77 3.02 -15.91
N ASP A 40 13.02 3.16 -15.47
CA ASP A 40 13.42 2.86 -14.08
C ASP A 40 12.62 3.70 -13.06
N ILE A 41 12.42 4.99 -13.36
CA ILE A 41 11.58 5.88 -12.54
C ILE A 41 10.13 5.38 -12.52
N LEU A 42 9.56 5.05 -13.69
CA LEU A 42 8.18 4.58 -13.79
C LEU A 42 7.98 3.24 -13.07
N GLU A 43 8.92 2.31 -13.17
CA GLU A 43 8.88 1.03 -12.46
C GLU A 43 8.95 1.22 -10.94
N ASN A 44 9.80 2.14 -10.47
CA ASN A 44 9.89 2.47 -9.05
C ASN A 44 8.60 3.09 -8.50
N GLU A 45 7.99 4.04 -9.24
CA GLU A 45 6.70 4.62 -8.82
C GLU A 45 5.57 3.59 -8.89
N LEU A 46 5.55 2.72 -9.91
CA LEU A 46 4.58 1.64 -10.01
C LEU A 46 4.71 0.66 -8.82
N SER A 47 5.93 0.33 -8.39
CA SER A 47 6.16 -0.53 -7.22
C SER A 47 5.53 0.06 -5.95
N LYS A 48 5.70 1.38 -5.73
CA LYS A 48 5.10 2.08 -4.58
C LYS A 48 3.57 2.05 -4.65
N GLU A 49 2.99 2.28 -5.83
CA GLU A 49 1.53 2.25 -6.00
C GLU A 49 0.94 0.86 -5.81
N LEU A 50 1.65 -0.20 -6.19
CA LEU A 50 1.25 -1.58 -5.89
C LEU A 50 1.20 -1.83 -4.37
N GLU A 51 2.20 -1.36 -3.63
CA GLU A 51 2.21 -1.43 -2.16
C GLU A 51 1.05 -0.62 -1.55
N ASN A 52 0.85 0.61 -2.01
CA ASN A 52 -0.30 1.44 -1.60
C ASN A 52 -1.64 0.72 -1.81
N GLY A 53 -1.81 0.05 -2.95
CA GLY A 53 -2.99 -0.75 -3.23
C GLY A 53 -3.19 -1.92 -2.26
N ARG A 54 -2.11 -2.59 -1.82
CA ARG A 54 -2.17 -3.66 -0.81
C ARG A 54 -2.56 -3.11 0.55
N LEU A 55 -1.89 -2.03 0.98
CA LEU A 55 -2.16 -1.35 2.24
C LEU A 55 -3.58 -0.81 2.30
N PHE A 56 -4.08 -0.20 1.22
CA PHE A 56 -5.44 0.28 1.11
C PHE A 56 -6.46 -0.85 1.33
N ARG A 57 -6.27 -2.02 0.69
CA ARG A 57 -7.17 -3.17 0.90
C ARG A 57 -7.18 -3.65 2.35
N ILE A 58 -6.04 -3.66 3.03
CA ILE A 58 -5.98 -4.03 4.45
C ILE A 58 -6.71 -2.99 5.31
N LEU A 59 -6.44 -1.71 5.09
CA LEU A 59 -7.13 -0.62 5.78
C LEU A 59 -8.64 -0.72 5.59
N SER A 60 -9.12 -0.98 4.37
CA SER A 60 -10.54 -1.17 4.11
C SER A 60 -11.11 -2.34 4.91
N LYS A 61 -10.41 -3.48 4.99
CA LYS A 61 -10.83 -4.63 5.79
C LYS A 61 -10.93 -4.28 7.28
N ILE A 62 -9.89 -3.65 7.84
CA ILE A 62 -9.87 -3.22 9.25
C ILE A 62 -11.05 -2.29 9.54
N ASN A 63 -11.26 -1.26 8.71
CA ASN A 63 -12.36 -0.30 8.87
C ASN A 63 -13.74 -0.93 8.65
N THR A 64 -13.86 -1.99 7.86
CA THR A 64 -15.14 -2.70 7.67
C THR A 64 -15.54 -3.49 8.93
N ILE A 65 -14.54 -3.99 9.67
CA ILE A 65 -14.73 -4.82 10.86
C ILE A 65 -14.93 -3.96 12.12
N VAL A 66 -14.14 -2.90 12.27
CA VAL A 66 -14.12 -2.07 13.47
C VAL A 66 -15.33 -1.11 13.51
N GLU A 67 -15.86 -0.85 14.72
CA GLU A 67 -16.85 0.21 15.00
C GLU A 67 -18.17 0.13 14.22
N ARG A 68 -18.64 -1.08 13.88
CA ARG A 68 -19.98 -1.27 13.30
C ARG A 68 -21.09 -0.85 14.29
N PRO A 69 -21.98 0.10 13.92
CA PRO A 69 -23.01 0.64 14.82
C PRO A 69 -24.00 -0.42 15.29
N GLU A 70 -24.25 -1.43 14.47
CA GLU A 70 -25.14 -2.57 14.73
C GLU A 70 -24.68 -3.44 15.92
N HIS A 71 -23.41 -3.32 16.29
CA HIS A 71 -22.76 -4.06 17.36
C HIS A 71 -22.13 -3.13 18.43
N ASN A 72 -22.39 -1.83 18.32
CA ASN A 72 -21.92 -0.85 19.28
C ASN A 72 -22.80 -1.00 20.53
N MET A 73 -22.24 -1.54 21.62
CA MET A 73 -22.91 -2.01 22.86
C MET A 73 -23.21 -3.52 22.96
N ASP A 74 -22.79 -4.36 22.01
CA ASP A 74 -22.81 -5.82 22.23
C ASP A 74 -21.50 -6.26 22.90
N PRO A 75 -21.51 -6.69 24.18
CA PRO A 75 -20.30 -7.15 24.87
C PRO A 75 -19.68 -8.37 24.17
N SER A 76 -20.49 -9.20 23.50
CA SER A 76 -20.01 -10.37 22.78
C SER A 76 -19.20 -10.01 21.53
N TRP A 77 -19.54 -8.89 20.87
CA TRP A 77 -18.86 -8.39 19.68
C TRP A 77 -17.65 -7.50 20.00
N SER A 78 -17.70 -6.81 21.13
CA SER A 78 -16.69 -5.81 21.50
C SER A 78 -15.58 -6.33 22.41
N GLU A 79 -15.76 -7.43 23.14
CA GLU A 79 -14.81 -7.91 24.15
C GLU A 79 -14.32 -9.37 23.96
N THR A 80 -14.70 -10.07 22.89
CA THR A 80 -14.30 -11.49 22.70
C THR A 80 -13.60 -11.78 21.37
N GLY A 81 -12.43 -12.42 21.46
CA GLY A 81 -11.74 -13.11 20.35
C GLY A 81 -11.07 -12.21 19.30
N ASP A 82 -11.14 -12.64 18.04
CA ASP A 82 -10.40 -12.08 16.90
C ASP A 82 -10.67 -10.59 16.64
N ARG A 83 -11.89 -10.11 16.89
CA ARG A 83 -12.26 -8.70 16.64
C ARG A 83 -11.63 -7.74 17.66
N PHE A 84 -11.51 -8.19 18.89
CA PHE A 84 -10.84 -7.42 19.93
C PHE A 84 -9.35 -7.22 19.58
N LEU A 85 -8.68 -8.27 19.09
CA LEU A 85 -7.29 -8.16 18.61
C LEU A 85 -7.15 -7.15 17.46
N ILE A 86 -8.08 -7.14 16.50
CA ILE A 86 -8.07 -6.18 15.39
C ILE A 86 -8.29 -4.75 15.90
N LYS A 87 -9.17 -4.54 16.88
CA LYS A 87 -9.41 -3.24 17.50
C LYS A 87 -8.16 -2.72 18.24
N LEU A 88 -7.52 -3.57 19.04
CA LEU A 88 -6.28 -3.20 19.72
C LEU A 88 -5.15 -2.92 18.71
N PHE A 89 -5.06 -3.68 17.63
CA PHE A 89 -4.09 -3.44 16.56
C PHE A 89 -4.35 -2.10 15.86
N ARG A 90 -5.61 -1.75 15.56
CA ARG A 90 -5.97 -0.43 15.03
C ARG A 90 -5.49 0.67 15.99
N ASP A 91 -5.76 0.54 17.28
CA ASP A 91 -5.35 1.55 18.26
C ASP A 91 -3.83 1.66 18.33
N TYR A 92 -3.11 0.54 18.33
CA TYR A 92 -1.63 0.52 18.27
C TYR A 92 -1.08 1.27 17.04
N VAL A 93 -1.65 1.07 15.86
CA VAL A 93 -1.15 1.67 14.61
C VAL A 93 -1.54 3.14 14.46
N PHE A 94 -2.79 3.50 14.77
CA PHE A 94 -3.36 4.82 14.43
C PHE A 94 -3.54 5.78 15.60
N HIS A 95 -3.45 5.31 16.85
CA HIS A 95 -3.56 6.14 18.05
C HIS A 95 -2.23 6.21 18.80
N GLN A 96 -1.14 6.49 18.07
CA GLN A 96 0.18 6.63 18.66
C GLN A 96 0.21 7.88 19.57
N VAL A 97 0.90 7.76 20.70
CA VAL A 97 1.10 8.85 21.65
C VAL A 97 2.59 8.97 21.98
N THR A 98 3.05 10.21 22.18
CA THR A 98 4.39 10.48 22.70
C THR A 98 4.48 10.14 24.19
N GLU A 99 5.70 10.13 24.74
CA GLU A 99 5.93 10.00 26.18
C GLU A 99 5.17 11.03 27.03
N SER A 100 4.87 12.21 26.45
CA SER A 100 4.08 13.27 27.08
C SER A 100 2.56 13.08 26.98
N GLY A 101 2.10 11.97 26.39
CA GLY A 101 0.68 11.67 26.14
C GLY A 101 0.06 12.44 24.97
N LYS A 102 0.83 13.25 24.25
CA LYS A 102 0.34 13.97 23.06
C LYS A 102 0.21 13.03 21.85
N PRO A 103 -0.83 13.15 21.02
CA PRO A 103 -0.95 12.39 19.78
C PRO A 103 0.29 12.54 18.90
N TRP A 104 0.77 11.43 18.38
CA TRP A 104 1.87 11.34 17.43
C TRP A 104 1.41 10.61 16.19
N MET A 105 1.97 10.95 15.03
CA MET A 105 1.64 10.26 13.78
C MET A 105 2.92 9.99 13.01
N ASP A 106 3.41 8.76 13.12
CA ASP A 106 4.51 8.25 12.31
C ASP A 106 3.98 7.39 11.16
N MET A 107 4.09 7.90 9.94
CA MET A 107 3.70 7.18 8.72
C MET A 107 4.60 5.99 8.43
N ALA A 108 5.90 6.04 8.79
CA ALA A 108 6.80 4.92 8.59
C ALA A 108 6.39 3.75 9.50
N HIS A 109 6.03 4.03 10.75
CA HIS A 109 5.47 3.03 11.66
C HIS A 109 4.19 2.39 11.09
N ILE A 110 3.26 3.21 10.59
CA ILE A 110 2.00 2.71 10.01
C ILE A 110 2.28 1.77 8.83
N VAL A 111 3.09 2.20 7.87
CA VAL A 111 3.44 1.41 6.68
C VAL A 111 4.13 0.11 7.08
N GLN A 112 5.10 0.16 8.01
CA GLN A 112 5.79 -1.04 8.48
C GLN A 112 4.85 -2.04 9.14
N CYS A 113 3.97 -1.58 10.03
CA CYS A 113 3.02 -2.46 10.71
C CYS A 113 2.03 -3.11 9.75
N LEU A 114 1.51 -2.35 8.79
CA LEU A 114 0.59 -2.89 7.79
C LEU A 114 1.28 -3.84 6.81
N ASN A 115 2.53 -3.56 6.40
CA ASN A 115 3.33 -4.48 5.58
C ASN A 115 3.62 -5.80 6.31
N LYS A 116 3.96 -5.75 7.60
CA LYS A 116 4.14 -6.95 8.44
C LYS A 116 2.85 -7.74 8.58
N LEU A 117 1.71 -7.06 8.75
CA LEU A 117 0.39 -7.68 8.81
C LEU A 117 0.04 -8.34 7.47
N ASP A 118 0.26 -7.67 6.34
CA ASP A 118 0.00 -8.22 5.01
C ASP A 118 0.86 -9.45 4.72
N ALA A 119 2.15 -9.38 5.05
CA ALA A 119 3.07 -10.49 4.91
C ALA A 119 2.74 -11.65 5.86
N GLY A 120 2.11 -11.38 7.01
CA GLY A 120 1.77 -12.38 8.02
C GLY A 120 3.01 -12.97 8.71
N VAL A 121 3.97 -12.11 9.07
CA VAL A 121 5.25 -12.53 9.67
C VAL A 121 5.09 -13.07 11.10
N ASN A 122 6.04 -13.90 11.55
CA ASN A 122 6.07 -14.45 12.91
C ASN A 122 6.52 -13.45 13.99
N GLU A 123 6.92 -12.24 13.59
CA GLU A 123 7.24 -11.17 14.54
C GLU A 123 6.05 -10.89 15.45
N LYS A 124 6.33 -10.69 16.74
CA LYS A 124 5.31 -10.44 17.76
C LYS A 124 5.22 -8.95 18.06
N VAL A 125 3.99 -8.48 18.22
CA VAL A 125 3.66 -7.12 18.65
C VAL A 125 2.93 -7.17 19.98
N GLN A 126 3.23 -6.22 20.85
CA GLN A 126 2.52 -6.03 22.11
C GLN A 126 1.41 -5.01 21.90
N LEU A 127 0.17 -5.43 22.14
CA LEU A 127 -1.02 -4.61 22.05
C LEU A 127 -1.51 -4.31 23.47
N VAL A 128 -1.80 -3.05 23.76
CA VAL A 128 -2.24 -2.61 25.08
C VAL A 128 -3.68 -2.13 24.98
N SER A 129 -4.51 -2.58 25.91
CA SER A 129 -5.89 -2.11 26.03
C SER A 129 -5.93 -0.64 26.47
N ARG A 130 -7.02 0.07 26.13
CA ARG A 130 -7.18 1.51 26.41
C ARG A 130 -7.15 1.83 27.91
N ASP A 131 -7.54 0.87 28.75
CA ASP A 131 -7.49 0.97 30.20
C ASP A 131 -6.06 0.82 30.76
N GLY A 132 -5.10 0.37 29.96
CA GLY A 132 -3.69 0.20 30.32
C GLY A 132 -3.39 -1.00 31.22
N TYR A 133 -4.40 -1.71 31.70
CA TYR A 133 -4.23 -2.82 32.65
C TYR A 133 -3.92 -4.15 31.97
N ASN A 134 -4.37 -4.33 30.72
CA ASN A 134 -4.21 -5.57 29.98
C ASN A 134 -3.35 -5.35 28.73
N PHE A 135 -2.39 -6.24 28.52
CA PHE A 135 -1.65 -6.32 27.27
C PHE A 135 -1.67 -7.74 26.69
N ILE A 136 -1.65 -7.82 25.37
CA ILE A 136 -1.65 -9.06 24.62
C ILE A 136 -0.46 -9.04 23.68
N VAL A 137 0.32 -10.13 23.68
CA VAL A 137 1.41 -10.33 22.72
C VAL A 137 0.95 -11.31 21.65
N VAL A 138 0.92 -10.88 20.40
CA VAL A 138 0.39 -11.65 19.27
C VAL A 138 1.32 -11.52 18.06
N SER A 139 1.40 -12.56 17.22
CA SER A 139 2.17 -12.47 15.97
C SER A 139 1.40 -11.74 14.88
N TYR A 140 2.09 -11.09 13.95
CA TYR A 140 1.43 -10.52 12.75
C TYR A 140 0.73 -11.61 11.91
N GLY A 141 1.27 -12.83 11.90
CA GLY A 141 0.64 -14.00 11.26
C GLY A 141 -0.72 -14.35 11.88
N ASP A 142 -0.83 -14.34 13.21
CA ASP A 142 -2.11 -14.59 13.89
C ASP A 142 -3.08 -13.43 13.68
N LEU A 143 -2.61 -12.18 13.77
CA LEU A 143 -3.43 -11.00 13.47
C LEU A 143 -4.01 -11.03 12.05
N ARG A 144 -3.22 -11.48 11.06
CA ARG A 144 -3.69 -11.64 9.69
C ARG A 144 -4.80 -12.68 9.59
N ARG A 145 -4.66 -13.81 10.27
CA ARG A 145 -5.71 -14.85 10.30
C ARG A 145 -6.99 -14.32 10.94
N CYS A 146 -6.89 -13.62 12.08
CA CYS A 146 -8.02 -12.98 12.74
C CYS A 146 -8.72 -11.99 11.79
N LEU A 147 -7.96 -11.15 11.08
CA LEU A 147 -8.48 -10.18 10.12
C LEU A 147 -9.22 -10.86 8.97
N GLU A 148 -8.62 -11.88 8.36
CA GLU A 148 -9.23 -12.62 7.24
C GLU A 148 -10.48 -13.39 7.68
N ALA A 149 -10.46 -14.02 8.85
CA ALA A 149 -11.61 -14.73 9.43
C ALA A 149 -12.77 -13.78 9.72
N ALA A 150 -12.52 -12.68 10.42
CA ALA A 150 -13.54 -11.68 10.75
C ALA A 150 -14.12 -11.02 9.49
N PHE A 151 -13.29 -10.69 8.51
CA PHE A 151 -13.76 -10.13 7.23
C PHE A 151 -14.64 -11.14 6.47
N ARG A 152 -14.21 -12.42 6.43
CA ARG A 152 -14.96 -13.47 5.73
C ARG A 152 -16.34 -13.67 6.34
N GLU A 153 -16.44 -13.72 7.67
CA GLU A 153 -17.72 -13.85 8.35
C GLU A 153 -18.70 -12.75 7.95
N LEU A 154 -18.24 -11.49 7.97
CA LEU A 154 -19.05 -10.34 7.54
C LEU A 154 -19.46 -10.43 6.06
N SER A 155 -18.60 -10.93 5.19
CA SER A 155 -18.89 -11.07 3.77
C SER A 155 -19.88 -12.20 3.46
N THR A 156 -19.96 -13.20 4.33
CA THR A 156 -20.87 -14.36 4.17
C THR A 156 -22.22 -14.18 4.85
N THR A 157 -22.36 -13.22 5.76
CA THR A 157 -23.64 -12.89 6.39
C THR A 157 -24.59 -12.28 5.35
N PRO A 158 -25.72 -12.92 5.03
CA PRO A 158 -26.64 -12.40 4.04
C PRO A 158 -27.29 -11.11 4.56
N SER A 159 -26.99 -9.98 3.90
CA SER A 159 -27.73 -8.74 4.12
C SER A 159 -29.13 -8.89 3.54
N VAL A 160 -30.16 -8.94 4.38
CA VAL A 160 -31.54 -9.15 3.92
C VAL A 160 -32.02 -7.99 3.03
N ILE A 161 -31.54 -6.75 3.23
CA ILE A 161 -31.73 -5.60 2.34
C ILE A 161 -30.58 -4.60 2.56
N PRO A 162 -29.84 -4.13 1.53
CA PRO A 162 -28.89 -3.05 1.68
C PRO A 162 -29.62 -1.74 2.02
N ARG A 163 -29.30 -1.14 3.18
CA ARG A 163 -29.69 0.22 3.54
C ARG A 163 -28.44 1.09 3.42
N HIS A 164 -28.32 1.82 2.31
CA HIS A 164 -27.30 2.85 2.12
C HIS A 164 -27.89 4.23 2.41
#